data_AF-A0A754F9R6-F1
#
_entry.id   AF-A0A754F9R6-F1
#
_cell.length_a   1.000
_cell.length_b   1.000
_cell.length_c   1.000
_cell.angle_alpha   90.00
_cell.angle_beta   90.00
_cell.angle_gamma   90.00
#
_symmetry.space_group_name_H-M   'P 1'
#
loop_
_entity.id
_entity.type
_entity.pdbx_description
1 polymer ?
#
loop_
_entity_poly.entity_id
_entity_poly.type
_entity_poly.pdbx_seq_one_letter_code
_entity_poly.pdbx_strand_id
1 'polypeptide(L)'
;MSFIQTLSGKQFDYLSATIDDIDIEDIAVALSNICRFSGHLPEFYSVAQHSVLCSQLVSPEFAFEALMHDAAEAYCQDIPAPLKALLPDYSEIEKRTDQLIRFKFGLPLEEASVVKYADLTMLATERRDLDIDDSIPWVILEGIPPTDLFEIYPLRPGQAFGLFMAR
;
A
#
# COMPACT_ATOMS: atom_id res chain seq x y z
N MET A 1 -21.49 -11.74 10.66
CA MET A 1 -20.28 -11.23 11.34
C MET A 1 -20.07 -9.83 10.80
N SER A 2 -19.93 -8.80 11.64
CA SER A 2 -19.82 -7.38 11.20
C SER A 2 -18.37 -6.87 11.14
N PHE A 3 -17.41 -7.67 11.64
CA PHE A 3 -16.00 -7.33 11.74
C PHE A 3 -15.12 -8.40 11.07
N ILE A 4 -13.88 -8.04 10.77
CA ILE A 4 -12.78 -8.99 10.54
C ILE A 4 -11.94 -9.14 11.81
N GLN A 5 -11.35 -10.32 12.01
CA GLN A 5 -10.41 -10.55 13.10
C GLN A 5 -8.97 -10.38 12.57
N THR A 6 -8.16 -9.58 13.25
CA THR A 6 -6.76 -9.32 12.88
C THR A 6 -5.80 -10.34 13.49
N LEU A 7 -4.51 -10.29 13.13
CA LEU A 7 -3.48 -11.18 13.67
C LEU A 7 -3.35 -11.02 15.19
N SER A 8 -3.38 -9.79 15.69
CA SER A 8 -3.31 -9.49 17.11
C SER A 8 -4.58 -9.87 17.88
N GLY A 9 -5.61 -10.37 17.19
CA GLY A 9 -6.90 -10.74 17.75
C GLY A 9 -7.87 -9.57 17.94
N LYS A 10 -7.58 -8.39 17.40
CA LYS A 10 -8.51 -7.26 17.40
C LYS A 10 -9.67 -7.51 16.44
N GLN A 11 -10.79 -6.84 16.68
CA GLN A 11 -11.96 -6.88 15.82
C GLN A 11 -12.07 -5.54 15.09
N PHE A 12 -11.88 -5.57 13.77
CA PHE A 12 -12.02 -4.38 12.95
C PHE A 12 -13.41 -4.35 12.29
N ASP A 13 -14.27 -3.46 12.77
CA ASP A 13 -15.61 -3.22 12.22
C ASP A 13 -15.59 -1.95 11.37
N TYR A 14 -15.85 -2.07 10.07
CA TYR A 14 -15.70 -0.99 9.09
C TYR A 14 -16.57 0.26 9.36
N LEU A 15 -17.60 0.16 10.20
CA LEU A 15 -18.49 1.27 10.52
C LEU A 15 -18.18 1.92 11.87
N SER A 16 -17.45 1.23 12.74
CA SER A 16 -17.27 1.63 14.14
C SER A 16 -15.84 1.53 14.67
N ALA A 17 -14.88 1.12 13.83
CA ALA A 17 -13.47 1.03 14.18
C ALA A 17 -12.93 2.36 14.72
N THR A 18 -12.03 2.24 15.68
CA THR A 18 -11.33 3.32 16.35
C THR A 18 -9.83 3.15 16.21
N ILE A 19 -9.07 4.13 16.69
CA ILE A 19 -7.61 4.11 16.66
C ILE A 19 -7.01 2.97 17.51
N ASP A 20 -7.78 2.43 18.46
CA ASP A 20 -7.33 1.32 19.31
C ASP A 20 -7.38 -0.02 18.57
N ASP A 21 -8.21 -0.10 17.51
CA ASP A 21 -8.35 -1.25 16.62
C ASP A 21 -7.23 -1.33 15.56
N ILE A 22 -6.46 -0.25 15.41
CA ILE A 22 -5.31 -0.17 14.50
C ILE A 22 -4.04 -0.69 15.20
N ASP A 23 -3.31 -1.56 14.53
CA ASP A 23 -2.03 -2.12 15.00
C ASP A 23 -1.01 -2.20 13.86
N ILE A 24 0.24 -1.85 14.13
CA ILE A 24 1.29 -1.83 13.10
C ILE A 24 1.67 -3.26 12.67
N GLU A 25 1.62 -4.24 13.58
CA GLU A 25 1.93 -5.64 13.25
C GLU A 25 0.81 -6.24 12.38
N ASP A 26 -0.45 -5.87 12.65
CA ASP A 26 -1.58 -6.26 11.81
C ASP A 26 -1.45 -5.70 10.40
N ILE A 27 -1.09 -4.41 10.29
CA ILE A 27 -0.84 -3.75 8.99
C ILE A 27 0.29 -4.47 8.26
N ALA A 28 1.45 -4.61 8.90
CA ALA A 28 2.60 -5.22 8.29
C ALA A 28 2.30 -6.65 7.80
N VAL A 29 1.62 -7.48 8.61
CA VAL A 29 1.31 -8.86 8.21
C VAL A 29 0.32 -8.89 7.06
N ALA A 30 -0.73 -8.07 7.11
CA ALA A 30 -1.77 -8.06 6.09
C ALA A 30 -1.18 -7.59 4.75
N LEU A 31 -0.51 -6.43 4.72
CA LEU A 31 0.11 -5.90 3.51
C LEU A 31 1.15 -6.85 2.91
N SER A 32 1.85 -7.63 3.74
CA SER A 32 2.82 -8.62 3.27
C SER A 32 2.19 -9.84 2.61
N ASN A 33 0.89 -10.07 2.81
CA ASN A 33 0.12 -11.16 2.21
C ASN A 33 -0.84 -10.69 1.11
N ILE A 34 -1.09 -9.38 1.00
CA ILE A 34 -1.92 -8.81 -0.06
C ILE A 34 -1.05 -8.63 -1.31
N CYS A 35 -1.47 -9.27 -2.41
CA CYS A 35 -0.82 -9.11 -3.71
C CYS A 35 -1.22 -7.78 -4.34
N ARG A 36 -0.26 -7.09 -4.95
CA ARG A 36 -0.55 -6.06 -5.95
C ARG A 36 -0.99 -6.68 -7.27
N PHE A 37 -1.53 -5.84 -8.16
CA PHE A 37 -1.99 -6.23 -9.50
C PHE A 37 -3.01 -7.37 -9.47
N SER A 38 -3.83 -7.42 -8.42
CA SER A 38 -4.81 -8.49 -8.18
C SER A 38 -4.22 -9.90 -8.22
N GLY A 39 -2.92 -10.06 -7.94
CA GLY A 39 -2.24 -11.36 -8.01
C GLY A 39 -2.14 -11.96 -9.42
N HIS A 40 -2.24 -11.15 -10.48
CA HIS A 40 -2.09 -11.61 -11.87
C HIS A 40 -0.66 -11.51 -12.39
N LEU A 41 0.32 -11.44 -11.49
CA LEU A 41 1.74 -11.53 -11.82
C LEU A 41 2.23 -12.99 -11.75
N PRO A 42 3.26 -13.37 -12.53
CA PRO A 42 3.85 -14.71 -12.45
C PRO A 42 4.44 -15.04 -11.07
N GLU A 43 4.97 -14.03 -10.38
CA GLU A 43 5.52 -14.13 -9.03
C GLU A 43 4.71 -13.30 -8.03
N PHE A 44 4.76 -13.70 -6.76
CA PHE A 44 4.07 -12.98 -5.69
C PHE A 44 4.76 -11.64 -5.41
N TYR A 45 4.04 -10.54 -5.57
CA TYR A 45 4.52 -9.19 -5.26
C TYR A 45 3.52 -8.50 -4.35
N SER A 46 3.96 -8.10 -3.15
CA SER A 46 3.09 -7.64 -2.07
C SER A 46 2.98 -6.12 -1.99
N VAL A 47 1.89 -5.65 -1.40
CA VAL A 47 1.74 -4.23 -1.02
C VAL A 47 2.84 -3.82 -0.06
N ALA A 48 3.19 -4.65 0.93
CA ALA A 48 4.28 -4.31 1.87
C ALA A 48 5.62 -4.08 1.16
N GLN A 49 5.97 -4.90 0.16
CA GLN A 49 7.19 -4.68 -0.62
C GLN A 49 7.14 -3.36 -1.38
N HIS A 50 6.02 -3.06 -2.04
CA HIS A 50 5.80 -1.76 -2.69
C HIS A 50 5.97 -0.60 -1.71
N SER A 51 5.30 -0.62 -0.55
CA SER A 51 5.37 0.45 0.44
C SER A 51 6.79 0.65 0.99
N VAL A 52 7.52 -0.43 1.25
CA VAL A 52 8.93 -0.36 1.66
C VAL A 52 9.77 0.33 0.58
N LEU A 53 9.61 -0.03 -0.69
CA LEU A 53 10.37 0.57 -1.78
C LEU A 53 9.97 2.04 -2.00
N CYS A 54 8.68 2.39 -1.93
CA CYS A 54 8.21 3.79 -1.91
C CYS A 54 8.92 4.61 -0.84
N SER A 55 9.02 4.07 0.39
CA SER A 55 9.69 4.76 1.50
C SER A 55 11.18 5.03 1.26
N GLN A 56 11.83 4.29 0.37
CA GLN A 56 13.25 4.44 0.03
C GLN A 56 13.50 5.49 -1.07
N LEU A 57 12.45 5.90 -1.79
CA LEU A 57 12.52 6.92 -2.86
C LEU A 57 12.36 8.36 -2.35
N VAL A 58 11.91 8.52 -1.11
CA VAL A 58 11.68 9.83 -0.48
C VAL A 58 12.76 10.15 0.56
N SER A 59 12.89 11.43 0.91
CA SER A 59 13.79 11.84 1.99
C SER A 59 13.32 11.30 3.35
N PRO A 60 14.22 11.14 4.34
CA PRO A 60 13.91 10.46 5.60
C PRO A 60 12.69 11.01 6.35
N GLU A 61 12.42 12.30 6.25
CA GLU A 61 11.27 12.95 6.88
C GLU A 61 9.90 12.51 6.31
N PHE A 62 9.86 11.99 5.07
CA PHE A 62 8.64 11.45 4.44
C PHE A 62 8.62 9.92 4.41
N ALA A 63 9.70 9.25 4.83
CA ALA A 63 9.84 7.81 4.71
C ALA A 63 8.71 7.04 5.38
N PHE A 64 8.31 7.46 6.59
CA PHE A 64 7.24 6.78 7.32
C PHE A 64 5.86 7.05 6.70
N GLU A 65 5.61 8.26 6.19
CA GLU A 65 4.37 8.54 5.44
C GLU A 65 4.29 7.69 4.17
N ALA A 66 5.38 7.58 3.41
CA ALA A 66 5.46 6.73 2.23
C ALA A 66 5.35 5.23 2.54
N LEU A 67 5.85 4.77 3.70
CA LEU A 67 5.66 3.39 4.15
C LEU A 67 4.18 3.11 4.46
N MET A 68 3.44 4.11 4.96
CA MET A 68 2.08 3.95 5.45
C MET A 68 1.00 4.40 4.46
N HIS A 69 1.35 4.86 3.26
CA HIS A 69 0.39 5.46 2.34
C HIS A 69 -0.73 4.50 1.88
N ASP A 70 -0.42 3.20 1.72
CA ASP A 70 -1.37 2.14 1.39
C ASP A 70 -1.84 1.35 2.64
N ALA A 71 -1.57 1.84 3.86
CA ALA A 71 -1.85 1.07 5.08
C ALA A 71 -3.33 0.73 5.29
N ALA A 72 -4.25 1.50 4.70
CA ALA A 72 -5.68 1.19 4.74
C ALA A 72 -6.02 -0.15 4.07
N GLU A 73 -5.22 -0.59 3.08
CA GLU A 73 -5.42 -1.86 2.38
C GLU A 73 -5.27 -3.07 3.30
N ALA A 74 -4.55 -2.94 4.42
CA ALA A 74 -4.47 -4.00 5.43
C ALA A 74 -5.84 -4.42 5.95
N TYR A 75 -6.78 -3.47 6.03
CA TYR A 75 -8.15 -3.68 6.49
C TYR A 75 -9.14 -3.73 5.32
N CYS A 76 -8.89 -2.96 4.26
CA CYS A 76 -9.81 -2.78 3.14
C CYS A 76 -9.50 -3.63 1.90
N GLN A 77 -8.38 -4.35 1.86
CA GLN A 77 -7.80 -5.03 0.69
C GLN A 77 -7.34 -4.05 -0.42
N ASP A 78 -6.36 -4.47 -1.22
CA ASP A 78 -6.00 -3.79 -2.47
C ASP A 78 -7.10 -4.03 -3.52
N ILE A 79 -7.85 -2.97 -3.85
CA ILE A 79 -8.83 -3.00 -4.94
C ILE A 79 -8.27 -2.20 -6.12
N PRO A 80 -8.11 -2.82 -7.31
CA PRO A 80 -7.63 -2.12 -8.50
C PRO A 80 -8.46 -0.88 -8.81
N ALA A 81 -7.77 0.20 -9.18
CA ALA A 81 -8.38 1.49 -9.47
C ALA A 81 -9.63 1.43 -10.39
N PRO A 82 -9.66 0.62 -11.48
CA PRO A 82 -10.87 0.52 -12.32
C PRO A 82 -12.09 -0.04 -11.59
N LEU A 83 -11.91 -1.00 -10.69
CA LEU A 83 -13.01 -1.56 -9.88
C LEU A 83 -13.40 -0.58 -8.78
N LYS A 84 -12.42 0.03 -8.10
CA LYS A 84 -12.63 1.03 -7.05
C LYS A 84 -13.48 2.21 -7.53
N ALA A 85 -13.29 2.67 -8.76
CA ALA A 85 -14.09 3.73 -9.38
C ALA A 85 -15.60 3.40 -9.49
N LEU A 86 -15.97 2.11 -9.41
CA LEU A 86 -17.35 1.63 -9.44
C LEU A 86 -17.93 1.43 -8.03
N LEU A 87 -17.15 1.65 -6.97
CA LEU A 87 -17.49 1.32 -5.58
C LEU A 87 -17.37 2.57 -4.68
N PRO A 88 -18.37 3.48 -4.70
CA PRO A 88 -18.32 4.72 -3.92
C PRO A 88 -18.35 4.47 -2.40
N ASP A 89 -19.16 3.51 -1.93
CA ASP A 89 -19.25 3.18 -0.50
C ASP A 89 -17.92 2.60 0.03
N TYR A 90 -17.24 1.80 -0.80
CA TYR A 90 -15.90 1.30 -0.48
C TYR A 90 -14.90 2.45 -0.35
N SER A 91 -14.92 3.39 -1.29
CA SER A 91 -13.99 4.54 -1.29
C SER A 91 -14.15 5.40 -0.03
N GLU A 92 -15.38 5.55 0.47
CA GLU A 92 -15.66 6.26 1.73
C GLU A 92 -15.15 5.47 2.95
N ILE A 93 -15.33 4.14 2.99
CA ILE A 93 -14.83 3.28 4.07
C ILE A 93 -13.30 3.28 4.13
N GLU A 94 -12.65 3.13 2.99
CA GLU A 94 -11.19 3.15 2.90
C GLU A 94 -10.63 4.51 3.30
N LYS A 95 -11.25 5.61 2.85
CA LYS A 95 -10.86 6.96 3.28
C LYS A 95 -10.97 7.16 4.79
N ARG A 96 -12.03 6.65 5.43
CA ARG A 96 -12.17 6.71 6.90
C ARG A 96 -11.10 5.87 7.60
N THR A 97 -10.79 4.70 7.06
CA THR A 97 -9.72 3.83 7.57
C THR A 97 -8.36 4.51 7.48
N ASP A 98 -8.03 5.12 6.34
CA ASP A 98 -6.80 5.90 6.15
C ASP A 98 -6.71 7.07 7.16
N GLN A 99 -7.80 7.81 7.36
CA GLN A 99 -7.85 8.88 8.36
C GLN A 99 -7.60 8.38 9.79
N LEU A 100 -8.15 7.22 10.17
CA LEU A 100 -7.90 6.61 11.48
C LEU A 100 -6.43 6.21 11.64
N ILE A 101 -5.83 5.61 10.61
CA ILE A 101 -4.41 5.21 10.59
C ILE A 101 -3.52 6.46 10.69
N ARG A 102 -3.78 7.48 9.86
CA ARG A 102 -3.03 8.75 9.90
C ARG A 102 -3.10 9.40 11.27
N PHE A 103 -4.29 9.43 11.89
CA PHE A 103 -4.44 9.95 13.26
C PHE A 103 -3.68 9.11 14.29
N LYS A 104 -3.77 7.77 14.23
CA LYS A 104 -3.08 6.85 15.16
C LYS A 104 -1.57 7.08 15.16
N PHE A 105 -0.99 7.30 13.99
CA PHE A 105 0.46 7.40 13.82
C PHE A 105 0.97 8.85 13.69
N GLY A 106 0.10 9.86 13.85
CA GLY A 106 0.48 11.27 13.80
C GLY A 106 0.92 11.76 12.41
N LEU A 107 0.41 11.13 11.35
CA LEU A 107 0.67 11.52 9.96
C LEU A 107 -0.23 12.71 9.54
N PRO A 108 0.19 13.52 8.55
CA PRO A 108 -0.67 14.52 7.93
C PRO A 108 -1.97 13.91 7.40
N LEU A 109 -3.08 14.65 7.42
CA LEU A 109 -4.38 14.17 6.90
C LEU A 109 -4.38 14.01 5.38
N GLU A 110 -3.60 14.82 4.68
CA GLU A 110 -3.46 14.79 3.23
C GLU A 110 -2.05 14.30 2.90
N GLU A 111 -1.97 13.40 1.92
CA GLU A 111 -0.70 12.84 1.47
C GLU A 111 0.23 13.91 0.90
N ALA A 112 1.50 13.88 1.31
CA ALA A 112 2.51 14.75 0.73
C ALA A 112 2.72 14.43 -0.77
N SER A 113 2.76 15.46 -1.61
CA SER A 113 2.96 15.30 -3.07
C SER A 113 4.21 14.50 -3.46
N VAL A 114 5.26 14.53 -2.63
CA VAL A 114 6.48 13.74 -2.83
C VAL A 114 6.26 12.24 -2.60
N VAL A 115 5.38 11.88 -1.66
CA VAL A 115 4.96 10.49 -1.44
C VAL A 115 4.14 10.01 -2.63
N LYS A 116 3.18 10.83 -3.11
CA LYS A 116 2.41 10.48 -4.30
C LYS A 116 3.27 10.28 -5.54
N TYR A 117 4.27 11.13 -5.71
CA TYR A 117 5.22 11.00 -6.82
C TYR A 117 6.08 9.73 -6.69
N ALA A 118 6.47 9.35 -5.47
CA ALA A 118 7.20 8.11 -5.21
C ALA A 118 6.35 6.87 -5.52
N ASP A 119 5.07 6.85 -5.14
CA ASP A 119 4.11 5.79 -5.51
C ASP A 119 4.02 5.63 -7.04
N LEU A 120 3.84 6.72 -7.80
CA LEU A 120 3.81 6.66 -9.26
C LEU A 120 5.15 6.20 -9.87
N THR A 121 6.27 6.63 -9.28
CA THR A 121 7.61 6.18 -9.69
C THR A 121 7.78 4.68 -9.44
N MET A 122 7.27 4.18 -8.31
CA MET A 122 7.23 2.74 -8.02
C MET A 122 6.34 2.00 -8.99
N LEU A 123 5.15 2.50 -9.33
CA LEU A 123 4.27 1.89 -10.31
C LEU A 123 4.94 1.79 -11.70
N ALA A 124 5.68 2.82 -12.11
CA ALA A 124 6.48 2.77 -13.34
C ALA A 124 7.61 1.73 -13.26
N THR A 125 8.24 1.61 -12.11
CA THR A 125 9.33 0.65 -11.84
C THR A 125 8.81 -0.79 -11.83
N GLU A 126 7.67 -1.04 -11.18
CA GLU A 126 6.95 -2.31 -11.18
C GLU A 126 6.57 -2.73 -12.59
N ARG A 127 6.04 -1.80 -13.39
CA ARG A 127 5.70 -2.07 -14.78
C ARG A 127 6.93 -2.53 -15.58
N ARG A 128 8.09 -1.89 -15.37
CA ARG A 128 9.35 -2.21 -16.04
C ARG A 128 9.91 -3.56 -15.59
N ASP A 129 9.98 -3.81 -14.29
CA ASP A 129 10.74 -4.93 -13.71
C ASP A 129 9.91 -6.22 -13.58
N LEU A 130 8.58 -6.11 -13.53
CA LEU A 130 7.66 -7.25 -13.39
C LEU A 130 7.07 -7.69 -14.75
N ASP A 131 7.74 -7.31 -15.85
CA ASP A 131 7.37 -7.65 -17.23
C ASP A 131 5.91 -7.35 -17.60
N ILE A 132 5.38 -6.21 -17.12
CA ILE A 132 4.02 -5.77 -17.42
C ILE A 132 4.04 -4.96 -18.73
N ASP A 133 4.14 -5.67 -19.86
CA ASP A 133 4.01 -5.10 -21.19
C ASP A 133 2.66 -5.47 -21.83
N ASP A 134 1.71 -4.55 -21.76
CA ASP A 134 0.42 -4.62 -22.43
C ASP A 134 0.39 -3.87 -23.78
N SER A 135 1.53 -3.31 -24.22
CA SER A 135 1.65 -2.41 -25.37
C SER A 135 0.72 -1.18 -25.33
N ILE A 136 0.14 -0.85 -24.18
CA ILE A 136 -0.79 0.26 -23.96
C ILE A 136 -0.13 1.32 -23.05
N PRO A 137 -0.08 2.59 -23.48
CA PRO A 137 0.40 3.67 -22.62
C PRO A 137 -0.50 3.82 -21.39
N TRP A 138 0.10 3.80 -20.19
CA TRP A 138 -0.62 4.15 -18.96
C TRP A 138 -0.52 5.66 -18.77
N VAL A 139 -1.62 6.38 -19.06
CA VAL A 139 -1.68 7.86 -19.01
C VAL A 139 -1.25 8.41 -17.63
N ILE A 140 -1.52 7.68 -16.56
CA ILE A 140 -1.12 8.07 -15.19
C ILE A 140 0.41 8.13 -14.99
N LEU A 141 1.19 7.47 -15.85
CA LEU A 141 2.65 7.44 -15.82
C LEU A 141 3.29 8.40 -16.84
N GLU A 142 2.50 9.23 -17.53
CA GLU A 142 3.04 10.19 -18.49
C GLU A 142 3.99 11.19 -17.79
N GLY A 143 5.26 11.21 -18.20
CA GLY A 143 6.28 12.05 -17.58
C GLY A 143 6.83 11.54 -16.25
N ILE A 144 6.43 10.34 -15.79
CA ILE A 144 6.93 9.69 -14.58
C ILE A 144 7.91 8.56 -14.98
N PRO A 145 9.22 8.75 -14.80
CA PRO A 145 10.19 7.70 -15.10
C PRO A 145 10.21 6.62 -13.99
N PRO A 146 10.57 5.37 -14.31
CA PRO A 146 10.97 4.40 -13.29
C PRO A 146 12.28 4.82 -12.62
N THR A 147 12.58 4.25 -11.45
CA THR A 147 13.85 4.50 -10.74
C THR A 147 14.95 3.55 -11.19
N ASP A 148 16.20 4.02 -11.17
CA ASP A 148 17.41 3.19 -11.39
C ASP A 148 18.16 2.90 -10.08
N LEU A 149 17.60 3.31 -8.93
CA LEU A 149 18.23 3.08 -7.62
C LEU A 149 18.26 1.60 -7.21
N PHE A 150 17.31 0.83 -7.71
CA PHE A 150 17.18 -0.61 -7.47
C PHE A 150 16.37 -1.27 -8.58
N GLU A 151 16.41 -2.60 -8.59
CA GLU A 151 15.60 -3.47 -9.42
C GLU A 151 14.70 -4.32 -8.52
N ILE A 152 13.46 -4.56 -8.93
CA ILE A 152 12.48 -5.29 -8.12
C ILE A 152 12.70 -6.79 -8.25
N TYR A 153 13.03 -7.42 -7.13
CA TYR A 153 13.01 -8.87 -6.98
C TYR A 153 11.88 -9.25 -6.02
N PRO A 154 10.82 -9.95 -6.49
CA PRO A 154 9.66 -10.27 -5.65
C PRO A 154 10.03 -11.06 -4.38
N LEU A 155 9.54 -10.58 -3.23
CA LEU A 155 9.84 -11.14 -1.92
C LEU A 155 8.73 -12.06 -1.42
N ARG A 156 9.10 -13.08 -0.64
CA ARG A 156 8.10 -13.87 0.10
C ARG A 156 7.44 -13.00 1.18
N PRO A 157 6.18 -13.27 1.57
CA PRO A 157 5.48 -12.51 2.60
C PRO A 157 6.30 -12.25 3.87
N GLY A 158 6.96 -13.28 4.43
CA GLY A 158 7.77 -13.11 5.64
C GLY A 158 8.98 -12.19 5.48
N GLN A 159 9.55 -12.09 4.27
CA GLN A 159 10.65 -11.16 3.97
C GLN A 159 10.13 -9.72 3.85
N ALA A 160 9.02 -9.53 3.13
CA ALA A 160 8.37 -8.22 3.02
C ALA A 160 7.94 -7.69 4.40
N PHE A 161 7.36 -8.56 5.24
CA PHE A 161 7.02 -8.24 6.63
C PHE A 161 8.23 -7.78 7.43
N GLY A 162 9.34 -8.53 7.37
CA GLY A 162 10.56 -8.19 8.09
C GLY A 162 11.15 -6.84 7.66
N LEU A 163 11.09 -6.52 6.36
CA LEU A 163 11.54 -5.22 5.86
C LEU A 163 10.60 -4.09 6.25
N PHE A 164 9.28 -4.30 6.20
CA PHE A 164 8.28 -3.31 6.60
C PHE A 164 8.45 -2.95 8.08
N MET A 165 8.56 -3.94 8.96
CA MET A 165 8.73 -3.73 10.40
C MET A 165 10.08 -3.09 10.76
N ALA A 166 11.10 -3.21 9.90
CA ALA A 166 12.42 -2.63 10.12
C ALA A 166 12.56 -1.21 9.56
N ARG A 167 11.58 -0.72 8.79
CA ARG A 167 11.62 0.57 8.11
C ARG A 167 11.04 1.69 8.97
#